data_AF-A0A424SHN4-F1
#
_entry.id   AF-A0A424SHN4-F1
#
_cell.length_a   1.000
_cell.length_b   1.000
_cell.length_c   1.000
_cell.angle_alpha   90.00
_cell.angle_beta   90.00
_cell.angle_gamma   90.00
#
_symmetry.space_group_name_H-M   'P 1'
#
loop_
_entity.id
_entity.type
_entity.pdbx_description
1 polymer ?
#
loop_
_entity_poly.entity_id
_entity_poly.type
_entity_poly.pdbx_seq_one_letter_code
_entity_poly.pdbx_strand_id
1 'polypeptide(L)'
;MVFFKKREKMKKIYLILAFLGIVLPYWAMFSSILIDQYTIGQFFSAWFENNAVRMLAADLGVSGLSFSIFIIHRYINGVGPNPGKYFLMMFGVGLSLAIPVYLLNFEEKT
;
A
#
# COMPACT_ATOMS: atom_id res chain seq x y z
N MET A 1 22.77 -11.54 19.17
CA MET A 1 23.29 -10.57 18.16
C MET A 1 22.74 -10.80 16.75
N VAL A 2 22.68 -12.05 16.25
CA VAL A 2 22.15 -12.37 14.90
C VAL A 2 20.69 -11.96 14.70
N PHE A 3 19.82 -12.18 15.70
CA PHE A 3 18.40 -11.81 15.64
C PHE A 3 18.17 -10.29 15.50
N PHE A 4 18.97 -9.49 16.22
CA PHE A 4 18.88 -8.03 16.17
C PHE A 4 19.30 -7.47 14.81
N LYS A 5 20.38 -8.02 14.23
CA LYS A 5 20.83 -7.67 12.87
C LYS A 5 19.81 -8.02 11.78
N LYS A 6 19.04 -9.10 11.99
CA LYS A 6 17.97 -9.54 11.07
C LYS A 6 16.76 -8.58 11.11
N ARG A 7 16.34 -8.12 12.29
CA ARG A 7 15.29 -7.09 12.43
C ARG A 7 15.67 -5.78 11.72
N GLU A 8 16.89 -5.29 11.94
CA GLU A 8 17.35 -4.06 11.29
C GLU A 8 17.38 -4.16 9.75
N LYS A 9 17.63 -5.36 9.20
CA LYS A 9 17.57 -5.59 7.75
C LYS A 9 16.13 -5.50 7.21
N MET A 10 15.15 -6.08 7.91
CA MET A 10 13.75 -6.06 7.48
C MET A 10 13.14 -4.67 7.55
N LYS A 11 13.43 -3.90 8.61
CA LYS A 11 13.04 -2.49 8.71
C LYS A 11 13.48 -1.67 7.50
N LYS A 12 14.75 -1.82 7.09
CA LYS A 12 15.29 -1.13 5.90
C LYS A 12 14.55 -1.54 4.62
N ILE A 13 14.24 -2.82 4.47
CA ILE A 13 13.47 -3.32 3.31
C ILE A 13 12.09 -2.68 3.29
N TYR A 14 11.36 -2.65 4.41
CA TYR A 14 10.04 -2.03 4.45
C TYR A 14 10.08 -0.52 4.20
N LEU A 15 11.11 0.19 4.68
CA LEU A 15 11.29 1.61 4.39
C LEU A 15 11.52 1.84 2.89
N ILE A 16 12.35 1.01 2.24
CA ILE A 16 12.58 1.10 0.79
C ILE A 16 11.28 0.80 0.04
N LEU A 17 10.55 -0.24 0.43
CA LEU A 17 9.26 -0.59 -0.18
C LEU A 17 8.21 0.50 0.04
N ALA A 18 8.16 1.12 1.22
CA ALA A 18 7.26 2.25 1.49
C ALA A 18 7.60 3.46 0.61
N PHE A 19 8.89 3.76 0.43
CA PHE A 19 9.35 4.83 -0.45
C PHE A 19 8.97 4.55 -1.91
N LEU A 20 9.28 3.36 -2.42
CA LEU A 20 8.88 2.94 -3.77
C LEU A 20 7.36 2.94 -3.93
N GLY A 21 6.63 2.55 -2.89
CA GLY A 21 5.19 2.50 -2.87
C GLY A 21 4.50 3.86 -2.90
N ILE A 22 5.21 4.96 -2.62
CA ILE A 22 4.76 6.34 -2.82
C ILE A 22 5.21 6.85 -4.19
N VAL A 23 6.50 6.67 -4.51
CA VAL A 23 7.10 7.25 -5.70
C VAL A 23 6.48 6.69 -6.98
N LEU A 24 6.32 5.37 -7.09
CA LEU A 24 5.83 4.75 -8.32
C LEU A 24 4.37 5.11 -8.63
N PRO A 25 3.41 5.03 -7.68
CA PRO A 25 2.03 5.40 -7.98
C PRO A 25 1.85 6.88 -8.31
N TYR A 26 2.51 7.78 -7.56
CA TYR A 26 2.41 9.21 -7.85
C TYR A 26 3.13 9.58 -9.14
N TRP A 27 4.28 8.99 -9.43
CA TRP A 27 4.95 9.20 -10.71
C TRP A 27 4.05 8.80 -11.88
N ALA A 28 3.38 7.64 -11.81
CA ALA A 28 2.45 7.21 -12.84
C ALA A 28 1.26 8.18 -12.97
N MET A 29 0.63 8.57 -11.84
CA MET A 29 -0.49 9.50 -11.84
C MET A 29 -0.12 10.88 -12.41
N PHE A 30 1.00 11.45 -11.98
CA PHE A 30 1.47 12.74 -12.49
C PHE A 30 1.90 12.67 -13.95
N SER A 31 2.51 11.56 -14.39
CA SER A 31 2.84 11.38 -15.82
C SER A 31 1.57 11.37 -16.67
N SER A 32 0.53 10.65 -16.25
CA SER A 32 -0.74 10.65 -16.97
C SER A 32 -1.40 12.03 -17.04
N ILE A 33 -1.34 12.82 -15.97
CA ILE A 33 -1.97 14.14 -15.93
C ILE A 33 -1.14 15.19 -16.68
N LEU A 34 0.18 15.22 -16.46
CA LEU A 34 1.06 16.29 -16.96
C LEU A 34 1.63 16.02 -18.34
N ILE A 35 1.90 14.76 -18.67
CA ILE A 35 2.50 14.36 -19.95
C ILE A 35 1.39 13.94 -20.91
N ASP A 36 0.55 12.99 -20.50
CA ASP A 36 -0.52 12.45 -21.36
C ASP A 36 -1.77 13.33 -21.39
N GLN A 37 -1.78 14.44 -20.63
CA GLN A 37 -2.86 15.43 -20.56
C GLN A 37 -4.23 14.83 -20.15
N TYR A 38 -4.21 13.75 -19.37
CA TYR A 38 -5.44 13.17 -18.86
C TYR A 38 -6.06 14.07 -17.81
N THR A 39 -7.35 14.32 -17.94
CA THR A 39 -8.15 14.77 -16.80
C THR A 39 -8.16 13.71 -15.70
N ILE A 40 -8.40 14.12 -14.46
CA ILE A 40 -8.54 13.20 -13.33
C ILE A 40 -9.62 12.13 -13.62
N GLY A 41 -10.72 12.52 -14.27
CA GLY A 41 -11.78 11.59 -14.66
C GLY A 41 -11.33 10.57 -15.70
N GLN A 42 -10.52 10.98 -16.69
CA GLN A 42 -9.96 10.07 -17.69
C GLN A 42 -8.93 9.10 -17.08
N PHE A 43 -8.11 9.56 -16.13
CA PHE A 43 -7.18 8.70 -15.40
C PHE A 43 -7.92 7.56 -14.69
N PHE A 44 -8.99 7.85 -13.95
CA PHE A 44 -9.78 6.80 -13.30
C PHE A 44 -10.57 5.95 -14.28
N SER A 45 -11.01 6.52 -15.41
CA SER A 45 -11.70 5.75 -16.45
C SER A 45 -10.79 4.72 -17.11
N ALA A 46 -9.49 5.04 -17.25
CA ALA A 46 -8.48 4.14 -17.81
C ALA A 46 -8.31 2.85 -16.98
N TRP A 47 -8.58 2.89 -15.67
CA TRP A 47 -8.54 1.69 -14.81
C TRP A 47 -9.57 0.63 -15.19
N PHE A 48 -10.62 1.02 -15.92
CA PHE A 48 -11.73 0.13 -16.29
C PHE A 48 -11.90 0.00 -17.80
N GLU A 49 -10.97 0.55 -18.59
CA GLU A 49 -11.07 0.63 -20.04
C GLU A 49 -11.11 -0.76 -20.70
N ASN A 50 -10.28 -1.70 -20.24
CA ASN A 50 -10.18 -3.03 -20.81
C ASN A 50 -10.12 -4.15 -19.76
N ASN A 51 -10.31 -5.40 -20.21
CA ASN A 51 -10.36 -6.57 -19.32
C ASN A 51 -9.07 -6.79 -18.51
N ALA A 52 -7.90 -6.48 -19.06
CA ALA A 52 -6.64 -6.69 -18.35
C ALA A 52 -6.51 -5.73 -17.16
N VAL A 53 -6.80 -4.45 -17.36
CA VAL A 53 -6.73 -3.46 -16.28
C VAL A 53 -7.86 -3.68 -15.26
N ARG A 54 -9.05 -4.08 -15.71
CA ARG A 54 -10.15 -4.50 -14.82
C ARG A 54 -9.76 -5.68 -13.93
N MET A 55 -9.04 -6.67 -14.45
CA MET A 55 -8.53 -7.80 -13.67
C MET A 55 -7.55 -7.31 -12.59
N LEU A 56 -6.61 -6.41 -12.94
CA LEU A 56 -5.67 -5.84 -11.98
C LEU A 56 -6.37 -5.00 -10.90
N ALA A 57 -7.36 -4.19 -11.29
CA ALA A 57 -8.16 -3.42 -10.35
C ALA A 57 -8.95 -4.32 -9.40
N ALA A 58 -9.50 -5.44 -9.90
CA ALA A 58 -10.19 -6.43 -9.08
C ALA A 58 -9.23 -7.13 -8.10
N ASP A 59 -8.06 -7.56 -8.56
CA ASP A 59 -7.02 -8.17 -7.70
C ASP A 59 -6.56 -7.22 -6.60
N LEU A 60 -6.35 -5.94 -6.94
CA LEU A 60 -6.01 -4.89 -5.97
C LEU A 60 -7.15 -4.64 -4.98
N GLY A 61 -8.40 -4.66 -5.45
CA GLY A 61 -9.59 -4.50 -4.60
C GLY A 61 -9.73 -5.64 -3.59
N VAL A 62 -9.57 -6.89 -4.04
CA VAL A 62 -9.58 -8.07 -3.16
C VAL A 62 -8.42 -8.01 -2.18
N SER A 63 -7.21 -7.67 -2.64
CA SER A 63 -6.04 -7.47 -1.78
C SER A 63 -6.29 -6.40 -0.70
N GLY A 64 -6.99 -5.32 -1.05
CA GLY A 64 -7.35 -4.24 -0.14
C GLY A 64 -8.33 -4.68 0.93
N LEU A 65 -9.34 -5.44 0.54
CA LEU A 65 -10.31 -6.03 1.47
C LEU A 65 -9.63 -7.04 2.40
N SER A 66 -8.81 -7.94 1.87
CA SER A 66 -8.06 -8.93 2.65
C SER A 66 -7.13 -8.24 3.66
N PHE A 67 -6.39 -7.22 3.24
CA PHE A 67 -5.52 -6.45 4.13
C PHE A 67 -6.33 -5.73 5.23
N SER A 68 -7.47 -5.14 4.87
CA SER A 68 -8.38 -4.47 5.81
C SER A 68 -8.88 -5.42 6.89
N ILE A 69 -9.38 -6.60 6.50
CA ILE A 69 -9.83 -7.64 7.43
C ILE A 69 -8.67 -8.09 8.33
N PHE A 70 -7.49 -8.31 7.74
CA PHE A 70 -6.30 -8.75 8.47
C PHE A 70 -5.87 -7.76 9.57
N ILE A 71 -5.76 -6.46 9.24
CA ILE A 71 -5.30 -5.46 10.21
C ILE A 71 -6.34 -5.22 11.32
N ILE A 72 -7.63 -5.26 10.99
CA ILE A 72 -8.74 -5.17 11.96
C ILE A 72 -8.68 -6.37 12.91
N HIS A 73 -8.58 -7.59 12.38
CA HIS A 73 -8.52 -8.80 13.18
C HIS A 73 -7.32 -8.78 14.15
N ARG A 74 -6.14 -8.38 13.67
CA ARG A 74 -4.94 -8.23 14.52
C ARG A 74 -5.12 -7.18 15.61
N TYR A 75 -5.77 -6.06 15.31
CA TYR A 75 -6.01 -4.99 16.27
C TYR A 75 -6.97 -5.43 17.39
N ILE A 76 -8.10 -6.07 17.02
CA ILE A 76 -9.09 -6.57 18.00
C ILE A 76 -8.48 -7.61 18.94
N ASN A 77 -7.56 -8.45 18.44
CA ASN A 77 -6.84 -9.43 19.25
C ASN A 77 -5.65 -8.86 20.05
N GLY A 78 -5.46 -7.54 20.08
CA GLY A 78 -4.41 -6.87 20.86
C GLY A 78 -2.98 -7.00 20.31
N VAL A 79 -2.77 -7.80 19.27
CA VAL A 79 -1.45 -8.08 18.68
C VAL A 79 -1.04 -7.07 17.60
N GLY A 80 -1.99 -6.28 17.08
CA GLY A 80 -1.76 -5.36 15.96
C GLY A 80 -1.65 -3.88 16.37
N PRO A 81 -1.02 -3.03 15.54
CA PRO A 81 -1.13 -1.57 15.65
C PRO A 81 -2.55 -1.08 15.25
N ASN A 82 -2.90 0.16 15.61
CA ASN A 82 -4.21 0.75 15.28
C ASN A 82 -4.41 0.83 13.74
N PRO A 83 -5.57 0.37 13.20
CA PRO A 83 -5.80 0.26 11.77
C PRO A 83 -5.98 1.62 11.06
N GLY A 84 -6.43 2.65 11.76
CA GLY A 84 -6.88 3.92 11.15
C GLY A 84 -5.82 4.60 10.29
N LYS A 85 -4.56 4.62 10.74
CA LYS A 85 -3.47 5.22 9.96
C LYS A 85 -3.18 4.46 8.65
N TYR A 86 -3.41 3.15 8.63
CA TYR A 86 -3.18 2.35 7.42
C TYR A 86 -4.33 2.47 6.42
N PHE A 87 -5.55 2.73 6.89
CA PHE A 87 -6.65 3.12 6.01
C PHE A 87 -6.35 4.45 5.33
N LEU A 88 -5.87 5.45 6.07
CA LEU A 88 -5.47 6.73 5.46
C LEU A 88 -4.37 6.55 4.41
N MET A 89 -3.37 5.72 4.67
CA MET A 89 -2.32 5.40 3.70
C MET A 89 -2.85 4.63 2.48
N MET A 90 -3.76 3.67 2.69
CA MET A 90 -4.33 2.84 1.64
C MET A 90 -5.21 3.65 0.68
N PHE A 91 -6.03 4.57 1.20
CA PHE A 91 -6.88 5.42 0.37
C PHE A 91 -6.15 6.64 -0.19
N GLY A 92 -5.12 7.14 0.50
CA GLY A 92 -4.34 8.29 0.04
C GLY A 92 -3.30 7.94 -1.02
N VAL A 93 -2.66 6.77 -0.91
CA VAL A 93 -1.60 6.31 -1.82
C VAL A 93 -1.93 4.95 -2.42
N GLY A 94 -2.24 3.97 -1.56
CA GLY A 94 -2.48 2.60 -1.99
C GLY A 94 -1.90 1.56 -1.03
N LEU A 95 -2.17 0.29 -1.33
CA LEU A 95 -1.61 -0.85 -0.59
C LEU A 95 -0.08 -0.91 -0.64
N SER A 96 0.52 -0.36 -1.69
CA SER A 96 1.96 -0.25 -1.88
C SER A 96 2.67 0.51 -0.74
N LEU A 97 2.00 1.48 -0.12
CA LEU A 97 2.50 2.17 1.08
C LEU A 97 1.97 1.54 2.38
N ALA A 98 0.67 1.23 2.42
CA ALA A 98 0.01 0.80 3.65
C ALA A 98 0.60 -0.51 4.20
N ILE A 99 0.92 -1.48 3.33
CA ILE A 99 1.46 -2.78 3.74
C ILE A 99 2.87 -2.65 4.33
N PRO A 100 3.87 -2.05 3.65
CA PRO A 100 5.22 -1.92 4.23
C PRO A 100 5.23 -1.16 5.55
N VAL A 101 4.44 -0.08 5.67
CA VAL A 101 4.38 0.71 6.91
C VAL A 101 3.68 -0.07 8.02
N TYR A 102 2.67 -0.89 7.72
CA TYR A 102 2.08 -1.80 8.71
C TYR A 102 3.10 -2.82 9.22
N LEU A 103 3.83 -3.47 8.32
CA LEU A 103 4.83 -4.47 8.68
C LEU A 103 5.97 -3.86 9.51
N LEU A 104 6.42 -2.65 9.18
CA LEU A 104 7.42 -1.92 9.96
C LEU A 104 6.96 -1.70 11.40
N ASN A 105 5.76 -1.15 11.59
CA ASN A 105 5.22 -0.89 12.93
C ASN A 105 4.88 -2.18 13.69
N PHE A 106 4.53 -3.25 12.97
CA PHE A 106 4.30 -4.55 13.58
C PHE A 106 5.60 -5.13 14.15
N GLU A 107 6.71 -5.05 13.42
CA GLU A 107 8.04 -5.50 13.90
C GLU A 107 8.60 -4.67 15.07
N GLU A 108 8.17 -3.41 15.21
CA GLU A 108 8.52 -2.58 16.37
C GLU A 108 7.73 -2.95 17.64
N LYS A 109 6.51 -3.46 17.47
CA LYS A 109 5.61 -3.82 18.57
C LYS A 109 5.86 -5.25 19.10
N THR A 110 6.60 -6.08 18.37
CA THR A 110 6.91 -7.49 18.69
C THR A 110 8.37 -7.67 19.09
#